data_AF-A0A1J3DKZ8-F1
#
_entry.id   AF-A0A1J3DKZ8-F1
#
_cell.length_a   1.000
_cell.length_b   1.000
_cell.length_c   1.000
_cell.angle_alpha   90.00
_cell.angle_beta   90.00
_cell.angle_gamma   90.00
#
_symmetry.space_group_name_H-M   'P 1'
#
loop_
_entity.id
_entity.type
_entity.pdbx_description
1 polymer ?
#
loop_
_entity_poly.entity_id
_entity_poly.type
_entity_poly.pdbx_seq_one_letter_code
_entity_poly.pdbx_strand_id
1 'polypeptide(L)'
;GDLYKLRPSTSSSASADTMSVTLRRLVLLSSVKRAHNSSPACLSSAVSRLSLSFSSVSSSSPSNPPESHTSPSRIRTRTPLESQFETWIQNLKPGFTNSDVVAALRAQSDPDLALDIFRWTAQQRGYKHNHEAYHAMIKQAITGKRNKFAETLIEEVVAGACEMSVPLYNSIIRFCCGRKFLFNRAFDVYNKMLRSDTSKPDLETYTLLLCSLLKRFNKLNVCYVYLHAVRSLTKQMKSSGVIPDTFVLNMIIKAYAKCLEVDEAIRVYREMALYGAEPNAYTYGYLTKGLCEKGRIEQGLGFYKEMRSKGMVPSGSCYMVLICSLAMERRLNEAVEVSYDMLANSLSPDMLTYNTVLAELCREGRGSEALELLEEWKKRDPVMGERNYRTLMDQVYFLNKG
;
A
#
# COMPACT_ATOMS: atom_id res chain seq x y z
N GLY A 1 17.75 10.74 -71.51
CA GLY A 1 16.32 10.53 -71.79
C GLY A 1 15.81 9.43 -70.90
N ASP A 2 14.53 9.49 -70.54
CA ASP A 2 13.50 8.51 -70.93
C ASP A 2 13.87 7.02 -70.91
N LEU A 3 13.04 6.07 -70.46
CA LEU A 3 11.65 6.02 -69.94
C LEU A 3 11.51 4.58 -69.37
N TYR A 4 10.83 4.25 -68.25
CA TYR A 4 9.38 3.96 -68.21
C TYR A 4 8.91 3.54 -66.78
N LYS A 5 7.61 3.74 -66.57
CA LYS A 5 6.74 3.48 -65.40
C LYS A 5 6.74 2.05 -64.84
N LEU A 6 6.37 1.91 -63.55
CA LEU A 6 5.38 0.92 -63.06
C LEU A 6 4.61 1.46 -61.83
N ARG A 7 3.39 0.95 -61.60
CA ARG A 7 2.37 1.49 -60.64
C ARG A 7 2.56 0.99 -59.19
N PRO A 8 2.02 1.69 -58.17
CA PRO A 8 1.92 1.18 -56.80
C PRO A 8 0.75 0.19 -56.64
N SER A 9 0.96 -0.87 -55.85
CA SER A 9 -0.10 -1.78 -55.38
C SER A 9 -0.33 -1.60 -53.87
N THR A 10 -1.59 -1.72 -53.47
CA THR A 10 -2.09 -1.39 -52.13
C THR A 10 -1.94 -2.53 -51.12
N SER A 11 -1.23 -2.29 -50.01
CA SER A 11 -1.37 -3.10 -48.79
C SER A 11 -1.00 -2.28 -47.53
N SER A 12 -1.90 -1.37 -47.11
CA SER A 12 -1.69 -0.49 -45.95
C SER A 12 -2.99 -0.29 -45.16
N SER A 13 -3.50 -1.36 -44.55
CA SER A 13 -4.65 -1.31 -43.62
C SER A 13 -4.46 -2.14 -42.34
N ALA A 14 -3.57 -3.13 -42.33
CA ALA A 14 -3.43 -4.06 -41.20
C ALA A 14 -2.65 -3.52 -39.98
N SER A 15 -1.81 -2.47 -40.12
CA SER A 15 -0.99 -1.93 -39.02
C SER A 15 -1.59 -0.72 -38.29
N ALA A 16 -2.57 -0.03 -38.90
CA ALA A 16 -3.20 1.15 -38.32
C ALA A 16 -4.17 0.79 -37.18
N ASP A 17 -4.98 -0.27 -37.36
CA ASP A 17 -5.92 -0.74 -36.35
C ASP A 17 -5.21 -1.30 -35.10
N THR A 18 -4.05 -1.95 -35.26
CA THR A 18 -3.27 -2.46 -34.11
C THR A 18 -2.76 -1.32 -33.22
N MET A 19 -2.38 -0.17 -33.81
CA MET A 19 -2.05 1.03 -33.04
C MET A 19 -3.29 1.65 -32.37
N SER A 20 -4.44 1.65 -33.03
CA SER A 20 -5.72 2.12 -32.46
C SER A 20 -6.12 1.33 -31.22
N VAL A 21 -6.09 -0.01 -31.28
CA VAL A 21 -6.36 -0.91 -30.14
C VAL A 21 -5.34 -0.70 -29.02
N THR A 22 -4.05 -0.52 -29.36
CA THR A 22 -2.99 -0.26 -28.37
C THR A 22 -3.17 1.07 -27.65
N LEU A 23 -3.62 2.13 -28.35
CA LEU A 23 -3.97 3.42 -27.74
C LEU A 23 -5.24 3.33 -26.87
N ARG A 24 -6.26 2.55 -27.28
CA ARG A 24 -7.44 2.27 -26.43
C ARG A 24 -7.08 1.48 -25.17
N ARG A 25 -6.14 0.53 -25.25
CA ARG A 25 -5.55 -0.16 -24.07
C ARG A 25 -4.81 0.80 -23.14
N LEU A 26 -4.09 1.79 -23.69
CA LEU A 26 -3.47 2.86 -22.89
C LEU A 26 -4.52 3.74 -22.18
N VAL A 27 -5.70 3.94 -22.75
CA VAL A 27 -6.82 4.64 -22.08
C VAL A 27 -7.33 3.83 -20.89
N LEU A 28 -7.50 2.50 -20.99
CA LEU A 28 -7.88 1.65 -19.85
C LEU A 28 -6.89 1.78 -18.68
N LEU A 29 -5.58 1.77 -18.95
CA LEU A 29 -4.52 1.97 -17.95
C LEU A 29 -4.58 3.34 -17.25
N SER A 30 -5.22 4.34 -17.86
CA SER A 30 -5.42 5.68 -17.32
C SER A 30 -6.75 5.86 -16.56
N SER A 31 -7.82 5.19 -17.01
CA SER A 31 -9.18 5.37 -16.48
C SER A 31 -9.46 4.50 -15.26
N VAL A 32 -8.99 3.25 -15.23
CA VAL A 32 -9.16 2.34 -14.07
C VAL A 32 -8.48 2.89 -12.80
N LYS A 33 -7.53 3.82 -12.93
CA LYS A 33 -6.90 4.53 -11.80
C LYS A 33 -7.77 5.61 -11.16
N ARG A 34 -8.87 6.04 -11.79
CA ARG A 34 -9.79 7.04 -11.22
C ARG A 34 -10.82 6.45 -10.26
N ALA A 35 -11.08 5.14 -10.33
CA ALA A 35 -12.14 4.46 -9.56
C ALA A 35 -11.85 4.24 -8.06
N HIS A 36 -10.70 4.72 -7.53
CA HIS A 36 -10.30 4.48 -6.13
C HIS A 36 -9.84 5.75 -5.39
N ASN A 37 -10.54 6.87 -5.59
CA ASN A 37 -10.48 8.03 -4.70
C ASN A 37 -11.90 8.58 -4.47
N SER A 38 -12.62 8.01 -3.51
CA SER A 38 -13.78 8.65 -2.87
C SER A 38 -13.30 9.60 -1.76
N SER A 39 -13.95 10.76 -1.67
CA SER A 39 -13.52 11.94 -0.91
C SER A 39 -13.54 11.79 0.63
N PRO A 40 -13.06 12.80 1.36
CA PRO A 40 -14.05 13.74 1.92
C PRO A 40 -13.73 15.23 1.75
N ALA A 41 -14.76 16.06 1.95
CA ALA A 41 -14.71 17.52 2.04
C ALA A 41 -15.89 18.03 2.92
N CYS A 42 -15.92 19.25 3.45
CA CYS A 42 -14.89 20.31 3.37
C CYS A 42 -14.14 20.43 4.73
N LEU A 43 -14.12 21.47 5.56
CA LEU A 43 -14.68 22.83 5.60
C LEU A 43 -13.65 23.80 6.23
N SER A 44 -13.64 25.04 5.73
CA SER A 44 -13.30 26.32 6.41
C SER A 44 -12.01 26.39 7.29
N SER A 45 -10.96 27.14 6.96
CA SER A 45 -10.84 28.60 6.69
C SER A 45 -11.18 29.54 7.87
N ALA A 46 -10.19 29.82 8.71
CA ALA A 46 -10.16 31.02 9.56
C ALA A 46 -8.71 31.50 9.78
N VAL A 47 -8.29 32.51 9.03
CA VAL A 47 -7.03 33.25 9.26
C VAL A 47 -7.41 34.71 9.47
N SER A 48 -7.09 35.29 10.64
CA SER A 48 -6.63 36.68 10.84
C SER A 48 -6.76 37.14 12.30
N ARG A 49 -5.93 38.15 12.65
CA ARG A 49 -5.82 38.89 13.93
C ARG A 49 -4.93 38.15 14.96
N LEU A 50 -3.66 38.54 15.14
CA LEU A 50 -3.15 39.78 15.78
C LEU A 50 -3.54 39.86 17.27
N SER A 51 -2.67 40.20 18.22
CA SER A 51 -1.27 40.66 18.14
C SER A 51 -0.53 40.44 19.47
N LEU A 52 0.80 40.49 19.44
CA LEU A 52 1.65 40.51 20.63
C LEU A 52 1.41 41.78 21.47
N SER A 53 1.47 41.65 22.80
CA SER A 53 1.81 42.77 23.69
C SER A 53 2.69 42.29 24.85
N PHE A 54 3.85 42.92 24.98
CA PHE A 54 4.71 42.87 26.16
C PHE A 54 4.17 43.82 27.23
N SER A 55 4.31 43.44 28.50
CA SER A 55 4.28 44.40 29.63
C SER A 55 5.40 44.08 30.61
N SER A 56 6.35 45.00 30.73
CA SER A 56 7.44 45.05 31.72
C SER A 56 7.03 45.95 32.92
N VAL A 57 8.00 46.38 33.76
CA VAL A 57 7.89 47.29 34.94
C VAL A 57 7.52 46.52 36.24
N SER A 58 8.47 46.06 37.08
CA SER A 58 9.49 46.73 37.94
C SER A 58 8.94 47.13 39.33
N SER A 59 9.28 46.39 40.41
CA SER A 59 10.40 46.65 41.34
C SER A 59 10.14 47.67 42.46
N SER A 60 10.00 47.19 43.70
CA SER A 60 10.34 47.93 44.92
C SER A 60 10.61 46.98 46.10
N SER A 61 11.52 47.41 46.97
CA SER A 61 11.99 46.77 48.22
C SER A 61 12.51 47.90 49.14
N PRO A 62 12.91 47.70 50.41
CA PRO A 62 12.73 46.54 51.30
C PRO A 62 12.14 46.90 52.69
N SER A 63 11.73 45.89 53.49
CA SER A 63 11.74 45.96 54.97
C SER A 63 11.57 44.58 55.61
N ASN A 64 12.21 44.37 56.76
CA ASN A 64 12.26 43.14 57.59
C ASN A 64 12.33 43.56 59.06
N PRO A 65 12.04 42.68 60.05
CA PRO A 65 10.94 41.72 60.18
C PRO A 65 10.11 42.04 61.48
N PRO A 66 9.15 41.21 61.92
CA PRO A 66 9.54 40.16 62.88
C PRO A 66 8.81 38.80 62.76
N GLU A 67 9.58 37.78 63.15
CA GLU A 67 9.27 36.51 63.81
C GLU A 67 7.94 35.73 63.60
N SER A 68 8.16 34.46 63.20
CA SER A 68 7.44 33.24 63.62
C SER A 68 5.92 33.17 63.53
N HIS A 69 5.42 32.56 62.45
CA HIS A 69 4.54 31.39 62.57
C HIS A 69 4.77 30.40 61.44
N THR A 70 5.08 29.15 61.78
CA THR A 70 5.26 28.04 60.84
C THR A 70 3.95 27.73 60.12
N SER A 71 3.87 28.11 58.84
CA SER A 71 2.81 27.65 57.94
C SER A 71 3.15 26.23 57.45
N PRO A 72 2.21 25.27 57.49
CA PRO A 72 2.47 23.92 57.01
C PRO A 72 2.77 23.95 55.52
N SER A 73 3.72 23.11 55.10
CA SER A 73 4.08 22.94 53.69
C SER A 73 2.83 22.62 52.87
N ARG A 74 2.60 23.37 51.79
CA ARG A 74 1.59 23.02 50.78
C ARG A 74 1.92 21.61 50.27
N ILE A 75 1.14 20.63 50.67
CA ILE A 75 1.20 19.28 50.11
C ILE A 75 0.81 19.41 48.64
N ARG A 76 1.83 19.41 47.76
CA ARG A 76 1.65 19.40 46.32
C ARG A 76 0.92 18.10 45.98
N THR A 77 -0.36 18.20 45.62
CA THR A 77 -1.14 17.08 45.11
C THR A 77 -0.43 16.52 43.89
N ARG A 78 0.14 15.33 44.05
CA ARG A 78 0.91 14.65 43.00
C ARG A 78 -0.01 14.34 41.84
N THR A 79 0.47 14.52 40.62
CA THR A 79 -0.27 14.07 39.45
C THR A 79 -0.35 12.54 39.42
N PRO A 80 -1.40 11.93 38.84
CA PRO A 80 -1.50 10.47 38.76
C PRO A 80 -0.29 9.80 38.09
N LEU A 81 0.36 10.50 37.15
CA LEU A 81 1.58 10.05 36.47
C LEU A 81 2.80 10.06 37.40
N GLU A 82 3.00 11.11 38.20
CA GLU A 82 4.06 11.17 39.22
C GLU A 82 3.93 10.01 40.23
N SER A 83 2.71 9.63 40.65
CA SER A 83 2.51 8.49 41.56
C SER A 83 2.76 7.12 40.91
N GLN A 84 2.43 6.95 39.62
CA GLN A 84 2.69 5.71 38.88
C GLN A 84 4.19 5.52 38.63
N PHE A 85 4.91 6.60 38.31
CA PHE A 85 6.36 6.58 38.15
C PHE A 85 7.10 6.17 39.43
N GLU A 86 6.72 6.74 40.57
CA GLU A 86 7.28 6.41 41.89
C GLU A 86 6.99 4.96 42.30
N THR A 87 5.79 4.47 42.00
CA THR A 87 5.45 3.05 42.19
C THR A 87 6.36 2.14 41.35
N TRP A 88 6.73 2.58 40.14
CA TRP A 88 7.67 1.87 39.29
C TRP A 88 9.12 1.89 39.78
N ILE A 89 9.59 3.02 40.31
CA ILE A 89 10.91 3.12 40.95
C ILE A 89 11.01 2.18 42.16
N GLN A 90 9.94 2.09 42.97
CA GLN A 90 9.89 1.17 44.13
C GLN A 90 9.92 -0.31 43.71
N ASN A 91 9.33 -0.65 42.56
CA ASN A 91 9.39 -2.00 41.99
C ASN A 91 10.77 -2.33 41.37
N LEU A 92 11.44 -1.34 40.76
CA LEU A 92 12.82 -1.45 40.26
C LEU A 92 13.83 -1.34 41.40
N LYS A 93 13.89 -2.39 42.23
CA LYS A 93 14.85 -2.55 43.32
C LYS A 93 16.31 -2.35 42.85
N PRO A 94 17.24 -1.96 43.75
CA PRO A 94 18.66 -1.86 43.41
C PRO A 94 19.19 -3.16 42.79
N GLY A 95 19.79 -3.07 41.61
CA GLY A 95 20.28 -4.24 40.86
C GLY A 95 19.33 -4.82 39.82
N PHE A 96 18.30 -4.08 39.39
CA PHE A 96 17.40 -4.49 38.29
C PHE A 96 18.16 -4.85 36.99
N THR A 97 17.57 -5.77 36.22
CA THR A 97 18.11 -6.26 34.95
C THR A 97 17.42 -5.61 33.74
N ASN A 98 17.99 -5.81 32.54
CA ASN A 98 17.32 -5.42 31.30
C ASN A 98 15.93 -6.10 31.13
N SER A 99 15.73 -7.31 31.65
CA SER A 99 14.44 -8.02 31.60
C SER A 99 13.37 -7.28 32.40
N ASP A 100 13.72 -6.80 33.60
CA ASP A 100 12.82 -6.05 34.47
C ASP A 100 12.40 -4.72 33.83
N VAL A 101 13.34 -4.03 33.19
CA VAL A 101 13.08 -2.81 32.42
C VAL A 101 12.22 -3.08 31.19
N VAL A 102 12.46 -4.18 30.46
CA VAL A 102 11.62 -4.58 29.32
C VAL A 102 10.20 -4.90 29.76
N ALA A 103 10.01 -5.58 30.89
CA ALA A 103 8.70 -5.81 31.50
C ALA A 103 8.03 -4.48 31.89
N ALA A 104 8.80 -3.55 32.47
CA ALA A 104 8.33 -2.21 32.82
C ALA A 104 7.76 -1.45 31.63
N LEU A 105 8.52 -1.37 30.54
CA LEU A 105 8.14 -0.63 29.33
C LEU A 105 6.91 -1.25 28.65
N ARG A 106 6.81 -2.59 28.63
CA ARG A 106 5.68 -3.32 28.05
C ARG A 106 4.40 -3.22 28.89
N ALA A 107 4.50 -2.98 30.20
CA ALA A 107 3.36 -2.82 31.09
C ALA A 107 2.70 -1.42 30.99
N GLN A 108 3.37 -0.41 30.42
CA GLN A 108 2.82 0.94 30.34
C GLN A 108 1.78 1.09 29.23
N SER A 109 0.67 1.75 29.55
CA SER A 109 -0.28 2.28 28.55
C SER A 109 0.13 3.66 28.04
N ASP A 110 0.80 4.48 28.85
CA ASP A 110 1.29 5.81 28.48
C ASP A 110 2.71 5.75 27.89
N PRO A 111 2.93 6.27 26.66
CA PRO A 111 4.26 6.39 26.07
C PRO A 111 5.19 7.38 26.78
N ASP A 112 4.66 8.41 27.45
CA ASP A 112 5.51 9.41 28.13
C ASP A 112 6.04 8.85 29.47
N LEU A 113 5.20 8.20 30.27
CA LEU A 113 5.64 7.44 31.46
C LEU A 113 6.67 6.35 31.10
N ALA A 114 6.49 5.63 29.99
CA ALA A 114 7.48 4.66 29.52
C ALA A 114 8.82 5.32 29.15
N LEU A 115 8.80 6.52 28.58
CA LEU A 115 9.99 7.31 28.27
C LEU A 115 10.72 7.75 29.54
N ASP A 116 9.99 8.18 30.58
CA ASP A 116 10.62 8.60 31.83
C ASP A 116 11.27 7.41 32.56
N ILE A 117 10.65 6.23 32.54
CA ILE A 117 11.27 4.96 33.00
C ILE A 117 12.52 4.64 32.18
N PHE A 118 12.47 4.74 30.85
CA PHE A 118 13.61 4.48 29.96
C PHE A 118 14.79 5.44 30.21
N ARG A 119 14.51 6.71 30.48
CA ARG A 119 15.54 7.73 30.79
C ARG A 119 16.14 7.55 32.18
N TRP A 120 15.30 7.31 33.19
CA TRP A 120 15.76 7.11 34.56
C TRP A 120 16.64 5.87 34.70
N THR A 121 16.25 4.77 34.05
CA THR A 121 17.05 3.53 34.02
C THR A 121 18.39 3.74 33.30
N ALA A 122 18.43 4.51 32.21
CA ALA A 122 19.67 4.85 31.50
C ALA A 122 20.67 5.68 32.32
N GLN A 123 20.22 6.38 33.36
CA GLN A 123 21.08 7.16 34.26
C GLN A 123 21.74 6.31 35.38
N GLN A 124 21.31 5.06 35.57
CA GLN A 124 21.80 4.24 36.67
C GLN A 124 23.22 3.74 36.43
N ARG A 125 24.06 3.85 37.46
CA ARG A 125 25.51 3.57 37.37
C ARG A 125 25.77 2.11 36.98
N GLY A 126 26.43 1.91 35.84
CA GLY A 126 26.79 0.59 35.33
C GLY A 126 25.70 -0.10 34.50
N TYR A 127 24.52 0.50 34.37
CA TYR A 127 23.45 -0.03 33.51
C TYR A 127 23.57 0.50 32.08
N LYS A 128 23.26 -0.34 31.09
CA LYS A 128 23.06 0.03 29.69
C LYS A 128 21.88 -0.76 29.12
N HIS A 129 21.06 -0.07 28.33
CA HIS A 129 19.92 -0.67 27.61
C HIS A 129 20.39 -1.64 26.53
N ASN A 130 19.87 -2.86 26.58
CA ASN A 130 20.05 -3.86 25.55
C ASN A 130 19.08 -3.62 24.37
N HIS A 131 19.20 -4.47 23.35
CA HIS A 131 18.39 -4.41 22.14
C HIS A 131 16.89 -4.63 22.39
N GLU A 132 16.52 -5.37 23.44
CA GLU A 132 15.13 -5.62 23.81
C GLU A 132 14.47 -4.40 24.44
N ALA A 133 15.19 -3.66 25.29
CA ALA A 133 14.74 -2.42 25.89
C ALA A 133 14.52 -1.34 24.82
N TYR A 134 15.47 -1.18 23.89
CA TYR A 134 15.28 -0.31 22.73
C TYR A 134 14.11 -0.75 21.83
N HIS A 135 13.97 -2.06 21.56
CA HIS A 135 12.84 -2.57 20.77
C HIS A 135 11.48 -2.29 21.44
N ALA A 136 11.37 -2.53 22.76
CA ALA A 136 10.16 -2.23 23.52
C ALA A 136 9.83 -0.73 23.49
N MET A 137 10.83 0.14 23.73
CA MET A 137 10.61 1.59 23.75
C MET A 137 10.26 2.16 22.36
N ILE A 138 10.91 1.69 21.29
CA ILE A 138 10.55 2.06 19.91
C ILE A 138 9.10 1.63 19.60
N LYS A 139 8.71 0.40 19.97
CA LYS A 139 7.32 -0.08 19.76
C LYS A 139 6.31 0.76 20.54
N GLN A 140 6.63 1.18 21.76
CA GLN A 140 5.79 2.05 22.58
C GLN A 140 5.67 3.45 21.96
N ALA A 141 6.77 4.05 21.51
CA ALA A 141 6.78 5.35 20.85
C ALA A 141 5.97 5.35 19.52
N ILE A 142 6.01 4.25 18.77
CA ILE A 142 5.21 4.06 17.55
C ILE A 142 3.71 3.97 17.88
N THR A 143 3.33 3.11 18.81
CA THR A 143 1.92 2.96 19.27
C THR A 143 1.39 4.30 19.80
N GLY A 144 2.20 5.00 20.57
CA GLY A 144 1.95 6.33 21.11
C GLY A 144 1.95 7.48 20.11
N LYS A 145 2.23 7.22 18.82
CA LYS A 145 2.38 8.24 17.75
C LYS A 145 3.45 9.31 18.07
N ARG A 146 4.39 9.03 18.98
CA ARG A 146 5.50 9.93 19.39
C ARG A 146 6.61 9.90 18.34
N ASN A 147 6.24 10.39 17.17
CA ASN A 147 6.92 10.17 15.90
C ASN A 147 8.35 10.72 15.82
N LYS A 148 8.63 11.87 16.45
CA LYS A 148 9.99 12.43 16.51
C LYS A 148 10.89 11.63 17.45
N PHE A 149 10.36 11.27 18.62
CA PHE A 149 11.11 10.56 19.64
C PHE A 149 11.51 9.14 19.19
N ALA A 150 10.59 8.42 18.52
CA ALA A 150 10.91 7.14 17.88
C ALA A 150 12.06 7.27 16.86
N GLU A 151 12.18 8.40 16.16
CA GLU A 151 13.24 8.65 15.18
C GLU A 151 14.60 8.87 15.85
N THR A 152 14.63 9.60 16.98
CA THR A 152 15.83 9.77 17.83
C THR A 152 16.34 8.44 18.38
N LEU A 153 15.46 7.59 18.93
CA LEU A 153 15.86 6.24 19.38
C LEU A 153 16.45 5.39 18.25
N ILE A 154 15.89 5.52 17.04
CA ILE A 154 16.39 4.82 15.85
C ILE A 154 17.76 5.37 15.43
N GLU A 155 18.03 6.67 15.62
CA GLU A 155 19.34 7.28 15.42
C GLU A 155 20.38 6.73 16.40
N GLU A 156 20.05 6.67 17.69
CA GLU A 156 20.90 6.08 18.73
C GLU A 156 21.25 4.61 18.42
N VAL A 157 20.26 3.77 18.10
CA VAL A 157 20.47 2.37 17.74
C VAL A 157 21.30 2.22 16.46
N VAL A 158 21.02 3.01 15.42
CA VAL A 158 21.77 2.95 14.16
C VAL A 158 23.21 3.43 14.35
N ALA A 159 23.46 4.39 15.24
CA ALA A 159 24.79 4.84 15.64
C ALA A 159 25.57 3.83 16.51
N GLY A 160 24.92 2.78 17.02
CA GLY A 160 25.57 1.69 17.76
C GLY A 160 25.34 1.70 19.27
N ALA A 161 24.28 2.34 19.77
CA ALA A 161 23.95 2.35 21.20
C ALA A 161 23.69 0.96 21.81
N CYS A 162 23.30 -0.02 21.00
CA CYS A 162 23.20 -1.43 21.38
C CYS A 162 23.51 -2.35 20.18
N GLU A 163 23.78 -3.63 20.45
CA GLU A 163 23.81 -4.68 19.42
C GLU A 163 22.43 -4.79 18.75
N MET A 164 22.38 -5.13 17.47
CA MET A 164 21.10 -5.17 16.74
C MET A 164 20.63 -6.61 16.50
N SER A 165 19.45 -6.95 17.01
CA SER A 165 18.76 -8.22 16.74
C SER A 165 17.75 -8.10 15.59
N VAL A 166 17.39 -9.23 14.97
CA VAL A 166 16.44 -9.28 13.84
C VAL A 166 15.10 -8.57 14.14
N PRO A 167 14.42 -8.75 15.30
CA PRO A 167 13.20 -8.03 15.62
C PRO A 167 13.38 -6.51 15.74
N LEU A 168 14.55 -6.05 16.22
CA LEU A 168 14.87 -4.63 16.30
C LEU A 168 15.07 -4.04 14.89
N TYR A 169 15.82 -4.73 14.01
CA TYR A 169 15.92 -4.37 12.60
C TYR A 169 14.53 -4.29 11.93
N ASN A 170 13.68 -5.30 12.08
CA ASN A 170 12.35 -5.34 11.48
C ASN A 170 11.43 -4.23 12.00
N SER A 171 11.50 -3.87 13.29
CA SER A 171 10.76 -2.73 13.85
C SER A 171 11.23 -1.38 13.31
N ILE A 172 12.55 -1.20 13.12
CA ILE A 172 13.12 0.01 12.49
C ILE A 172 12.69 0.11 11.02
N ILE A 173 12.83 -0.98 10.26
CA ILE A 173 12.45 -1.04 8.84
C ILE A 173 10.95 -0.74 8.69
N ARG A 174 10.10 -1.37 9.49
CA ARG A 174 8.64 -1.11 9.53
C ARG A 174 8.32 0.38 9.74
N PHE A 175 9.00 1.04 10.68
CA PHE A 175 8.85 2.47 10.94
C PHE A 175 9.23 3.33 9.74
N CYS A 176 10.42 3.08 9.17
CA CYS A 176 10.93 3.79 8.00
C CYS A 176 10.02 3.60 6.76
N CYS A 177 9.59 2.36 6.50
CA CYS A 177 8.66 1.99 5.43
C CYS A 177 7.28 2.68 5.55
N GLY A 178 6.85 3.02 6.76
CA GLY A 178 5.58 3.72 7.02
C GLY A 178 5.60 5.20 6.62
N ARG A 179 6.77 5.80 6.36
CA ARG A 179 6.91 7.25 6.09
C ARG A 179 7.41 7.54 4.68
N LYS A 180 6.98 8.68 4.12
CA LYS A 180 7.38 9.09 2.77
C LYS A 180 8.89 9.36 2.67
N PHE A 181 9.43 10.11 3.64
CA PHE A 181 10.81 10.61 3.67
C PHE A 181 11.84 9.61 4.20
N LEU A 182 11.46 8.73 5.14
CA LEU A 182 12.38 7.71 5.70
C LEU A 182 12.49 6.43 4.87
N PHE A 183 11.94 6.42 3.65
CA PHE A 183 11.91 5.22 2.82
C PHE A 183 13.30 4.71 2.44
N ASN A 184 14.21 5.61 2.03
CA ASN A 184 15.58 5.23 1.67
C ASN A 184 16.32 4.68 2.91
N ARG A 185 16.05 5.26 4.08
CA ARG A 185 16.59 4.82 5.37
C ARG A 185 16.20 3.38 5.73
N ALA A 186 15.05 2.87 5.24
CA ALA A 186 14.71 1.45 5.38
C ALA A 186 15.70 0.54 4.65
N PHE A 187 16.16 0.95 3.45
CA PHE A 187 17.18 0.23 2.69
C PHE A 187 18.57 0.41 3.29
N ASP A 188 18.90 1.56 3.87
CA ASP A 188 20.17 1.75 4.59
C ASP A 188 20.29 0.81 5.81
N VAL A 189 19.19 0.68 6.58
CA VAL A 189 19.10 -0.23 7.72
C VAL A 189 19.14 -1.70 7.27
N TYR A 190 18.47 -2.05 6.18
CA TYR A 190 18.57 -3.39 5.56
C TYR A 190 19.99 -3.72 5.06
N ASN A 191 20.67 -2.75 4.44
CA ASN A 191 22.07 -2.91 4.02
C ASN A 191 23.02 -3.08 5.21
N LYS A 192 22.75 -2.42 6.35
CA LYS A 192 23.47 -2.65 7.61
C LYS A 192 23.23 -4.07 8.13
N MET A 193 21.99 -4.56 8.07
CA MET A 193 21.60 -5.92 8.48
C MET A 193 22.34 -7.00 7.66
N LEU A 194 22.36 -6.87 6.32
CA LEU A 194 23.08 -7.80 5.43
C LEU A 194 24.57 -7.94 5.79
N ARG A 195 25.21 -6.81 6.13
CA ARG A 195 26.62 -6.74 6.53
C ARG A 195 26.90 -7.23 7.95
N SER A 196 25.87 -7.43 8.78
CA SER A 196 26.04 -7.93 10.15
C SER A 196 26.10 -9.46 10.15
N ASP A 197 27.03 -10.03 10.90
CA ASP A 197 27.20 -11.49 10.96
C ASP A 197 26.20 -12.15 11.92
N THR A 198 25.70 -11.41 12.91
CA THR A 198 24.80 -11.91 13.95
C THR A 198 23.31 -11.91 13.57
N SER A 199 22.87 -11.00 12.69
CA SER A 199 21.45 -10.80 12.35
C SER A 199 21.22 -10.72 10.84
N LYS A 200 20.91 -11.85 10.21
CA LYS A 200 20.57 -11.89 8.77
C LYS A 200 19.07 -11.60 8.52
N PRO A 201 18.71 -10.99 7.38
CA PRO A 201 17.31 -10.71 7.03
C PRO A 201 16.43 -11.96 6.99
N ASP A 202 15.19 -11.83 7.49
CA ASP A 202 14.18 -12.89 7.50
C ASP A 202 13.00 -12.59 6.56
N LEU A 203 12.01 -13.49 6.54
CA LEU A 203 10.81 -13.34 5.72
C LEU A 203 10.04 -12.04 6.04
N GLU A 204 10.01 -11.63 7.31
CA GLU A 204 9.39 -10.37 7.73
C GLU A 204 10.15 -9.17 7.15
N THR A 205 11.49 -9.17 7.18
CA THR A 205 12.33 -8.12 6.58
C THR A 205 11.97 -7.91 5.10
N TYR A 206 11.96 -8.99 4.32
CA TYR A 206 11.63 -8.93 2.88
C TYR A 206 10.17 -8.51 2.64
N THR A 207 9.23 -9.01 3.46
CA THR A 207 7.80 -8.65 3.39
C THR A 207 7.59 -7.15 3.61
N LEU A 208 8.24 -6.56 4.62
CA LEU A 208 8.14 -5.13 4.93
C LEU A 208 8.65 -4.26 3.77
N LEU A 209 9.83 -4.59 3.23
CA LEU A 209 10.45 -3.85 2.13
C LEU A 209 9.61 -3.95 0.86
N LEU A 210 9.19 -5.16 0.45
CA LEU A 210 8.33 -5.36 -0.72
C LEU A 210 6.96 -4.68 -0.55
N CYS A 211 6.38 -4.68 0.66
CA CYS A 211 5.13 -3.95 0.95
C CYS A 211 5.31 -2.45 0.74
N SER A 212 6.42 -1.90 1.22
CA SER A 212 6.73 -0.47 1.13
C SER A 212 7.01 -0.01 -0.30
N LEU A 213 7.61 -0.88 -1.13
CA LEU A 213 7.77 -0.68 -2.57
C LEU A 213 6.40 -0.66 -3.27
N LEU A 214 5.58 -1.71 -3.10
CA LEU A 214 4.29 -1.83 -3.78
C LEU A 214 3.28 -0.73 -3.41
N LYS A 215 3.34 -0.18 -2.19
CA LYS A 215 2.58 1.02 -1.81
C LYS A 215 2.90 2.25 -2.68
N ARG A 216 4.05 2.28 -3.37
CA ARG A 216 4.48 3.37 -4.27
C ARG A 216 4.19 3.09 -5.75
N PHE A 217 3.63 1.92 -6.10
CA PHE A 217 3.24 1.56 -7.48
C PHE A 217 1.95 2.28 -7.92
N ASN A 218 2.04 3.60 -8.08
CA ASN A 218 0.94 4.47 -8.47
C ASN A 218 0.93 4.77 -9.99
N LYS A 219 1.98 5.44 -10.50
CA LYS A 219 2.16 5.71 -11.94
C LYS A 219 3.05 4.65 -12.59
N LEU A 220 2.80 4.29 -13.85
CA LEU A 220 3.50 3.19 -14.54
C LEU A 220 5.02 3.39 -14.57
N ASN A 221 5.48 4.60 -14.92
CA ASN A 221 6.90 4.97 -14.93
C ASN A 221 7.56 4.77 -13.54
N VAL A 222 6.81 5.00 -12.46
CA VAL A 222 7.26 4.81 -11.07
C VAL A 222 7.30 3.32 -10.71
N CYS A 223 6.36 2.51 -11.21
CA CYS A 223 6.39 1.06 -11.05
C CYS A 223 7.67 0.45 -11.64
N TYR A 224 8.08 0.85 -12.86
CA TYR A 224 9.31 0.35 -13.49
C TYR A 224 10.59 0.66 -12.67
N VAL A 225 10.70 1.87 -12.10
CA VAL A 225 11.84 2.23 -11.24
C VAL A 225 11.91 1.32 -10.01
N TYR A 226 10.78 1.10 -9.33
CA TYR A 226 10.75 0.22 -8.15
C TYR A 226 10.77 -1.28 -8.48
N LEU A 227 10.48 -1.69 -9.72
CA LEU A 227 10.58 -3.07 -10.15
C LEU A 227 12.02 -3.59 -10.08
N HIS A 228 13.02 -2.74 -10.35
CA HIS A 228 14.43 -3.11 -10.17
C HIS A 228 14.74 -3.44 -8.69
N ALA A 229 14.18 -2.70 -7.75
CA ALA A 229 14.31 -3.00 -6.32
C ALA A 229 13.57 -4.29 -5.92
N VAL A 230 12.37 -4.54 -6.47
CA VAL A 230 11.63 -5.81 -6.25
C VAL A 230 12.44 -7.01 -6.78
N ARG A 231 12.99 -6.92 -7.99
CA ARG A 231 13.89 -7.94 -8.58
C ARG A 231 15.11 -8.20 -7.70
N SER A 232 15.77 -7.12 -7.26
CA SER A 232 16.96 -7.20 -6.42
C SER A 232 16.66 -7.86 -5.07
N LEU A 233 15.60 -7.45 -4.36
CA LEU A 233 15.17 -8.08 -3.11
C LEU A 233 14.77 -9.54 -3.31
N THR A 234 14.07 -9.87 -4.40
CA THR A 234 13.68 -11.27 -4.72
C THR A 234 14.92 -12.14 -4.92
N LYS A 235 15.94 -11.65 -5.64
CA LYS A 235 17.21 -12.36 -5.82
C LYS A 235 17.96 -12.53 -4.49
N GLN A 236 18.02 -11.46 -3.69
CA GLN A 236 18.70 -11.46 -2.38
C GLN A 236 18.04 -12.46 -1.41
N MET A 237 16.72 -12.44 -1.30
CA MET A 237 15.91 -13.39 -0.50
C MET A 237 16.23 -14.84 -0.86
N LYS A 238 16.25 -15.18 -2.17
CA LYS A 238 16.65 -16.51 -2.65
C LYS A 238 18.09 -16.86 -2.28
N SER A 239 19.05 -15.94 -2.47
CA SER A 239 20.45 -16.18 -2.11
C SER A 239 20.72 -16.27 -0.60
N SER A 240 19.86 -15.66 0.22
CA SER A 240 19.89 -15.79 1.69
C SER A 240 19.23 -17.06 2.20
N GLY A 241 18.68 -17.92 1.32
CA GLY A 241 17.94 -19.13 1.71
C GLY A 241 16.57 -18.87 2.35
N VAL A 242 16.05 -17.64 2.26
CA VAL A 242 14.74 -17.30 2.84
C VAL A 242 13.64 -17.76 1.89
N ILE A 243 12.83 -18.72 2.35
CA ILE A 243 11.71 -19.28 1.60
C ILE A 243 10.54 -18.29 1.62
N PRO A 244 10.04 -17.82 0.45
CA PRO A 244 8.90 -16.93 0.39
C PRO A 244 7.57 -17.68 0.57
N ASP A 245 6.62 -17.05 1.25
CA ASP A 245 5.25 -17.53 1.37
C ASP A 245 4.35 -17.09 0.20
N THR A 246 3.11 -17.58 0.18
CA THR A 246 2.08 -17.17 -0.79
C THR A 246 1.87 -15.65 -0.81
N PHE A 247 2.06 -14.94 0.30
CA PHE A 247 1.87 -13.49 0.37
C PHE A 247 2.97 -12.74 -0.38
N VAL A 248 4.24 -13.07 -0.10
CA VAL A 248 5.42 -12.50 -0.79
C VAL A 248 5.43 -12.86 -2.28
N LEU A 249 5.10 -14.11 -2.64
CA LEU A 249 5.00 -14.53 -4.04
C LEU A 249 3.92 -13.73 -4.80
N ASN A 250 2.74 -13.55 -4.19
CA ASN A 250 1.68 -12.71 -4.74
C ASN A 250 2.09 -11.25 -4.91
N MET A 251 2.91 -10.71 -4.00
CA MET A 251 3.46 -9.36 -4.11
C MET A 251 4.43 -9.23 -5.28
N ILE A 252 5.28 -10.22 -5.51
CA ILE A 252 6.20 -10.26 -6.65
C ILE A 252 5.41 -10.38 -7.97
N ILE A 253 4.42 -11.27 -8.04
CA ILE A 253 3.51 -11.41 -9.20
C ILE A 253 2.79 -10.08 -9.49
N LYS A 254 2.27 -9.40 -8.45
CA LYS A 254 1.64 -8.08 -8.56
C LYS A 254 2.57 -7.02 -9.13
N ALA A 255 3.85 -7.04 -8.75
CA ALA A 255 4.84 -6.10 -9.24
C ALA A 255 5.08 -6.29 -10.75
N TYR A 256 5.33 -7.52 -11.18
CA TYR A 256 5.52 -7.86 -12.60
C TYR A 256 4.27 -7.58 -13.44
N ALA A 257 3.08 -7.98 -12.96
CA ALA A 257 1.81 -7.73 -13.63
C ALA A 257 1.55 -6.22 -13.82
N LYS A 258 1.75 -5.39 -12.78
CA LYS A 258 1.62 -3.93 -12.87
C LYS A 258 2.64 -3.25 -13.80
N CYS A 259 3.74 -3.92 -14.10
CA CYS A 259 4.77 -3.45 -15.03
C CYS A 259 4.64 -4.12 -16.42
N LEU A 260 3.56 -4.87 -16.67
CA LEU A 260 3.31 -5.55 -17.94
C LEU A 260 4.44 -6.53 -18.34
N GLU A 261 5.17 -7.06 -17.36
CA GLU A 261 6.19 -8.12 -17.48
C GLU A 261 5.56 -9.48 -17.16
N VAL A 262 4.54 -9.83 -17.92
CA VAL A 262 3.65 -10.96 -17.63
C VAL A 262 4.32 -12.33 -17.67
N ASP A 263 5.39 -12.51 -18.45
CA ASP A 263 6.13 -13.78 -18.50
C ASP A 263 6.91 -14.04 -17.20
N GLU A 264 7.48 -13.00 -16.57
CA GLU A 264 8.08 -13.10 -15.23
C GLU A 264 7.01 -13.37 -14.16
N ALA A 265 5.82 -12.76 -14.28
CA ALA A 265 4.69 -13.06 -13.40
C ALA A 265 4.25 -14.53 -13.51
N ILE A 266 4.16 -15.08 -14.73
CA ILE A 266 3.86 -16.50 -14.98
C ILE A 266 4.99 -17.41 -14.46
N ARG A 267 6.27 -17.01 -14.57
CA ARG A 267 7.37 -17.79 -13.99
C ARG A 267 7.23 -17.89 -12.48
N VAL A 268 6.99 -16.78 -11.78
CA VAL A 268 6.80 -16.78 -10.32
C VAL A 268 5.56 -17.57 -9.91
N TYR A 269 4.47 -17.53 -10.68
CA TYR A 269 3.30 -18.42 -10.48
C TYR A 269 3.67 -19.90 -10.53
N ARG A 270 4.44 -20.33 -11.55
CA ARG A 270 4.91 -21.72 -11.68
C ARG A 270 5.89 -22.11 -10.57
N GLU A 271 6.71 -21.17 -10.10
CA GLU A 271 7.62 -21.38 -8.97
C GLU A 271 6.89 -21.55 -7.62
N MET A 272 5.62 -21.14 -7.46
CA MET A 272 4.93 -21.19 -6.16
C MET A 272 4.89 -22.61 -5.57
N ALA A 273 4.59 -23.62 -6.39
CA ALA A 273 4.56 -25.02 -5.96
C ALA A 273 5.92 -25.52 -5.44
N LEU A 274 7.04 -24.99 -5.96
CA LEU A 274 8.39 -25.34 -5.50
C LEU A 274 8.69 -24.82 -4.09
N TYR A 275 7.96 -23.80 -3.62
CA TYR A 275 8.03 -23.25 -2.28
C TYR A 275 6.94 -23.81 -1.34
N GLY A 276 6.13 -24.78 -1.80
CA GLY A 276 4.95 -25.26 -1.06
C GLY A 276 3.84 -24.22 -0.92
N ALA A 277 3.84 -23.18 -1.77
CA ALA A 277 2.88 -22.09 -1.72
C ALA A 277 1.75 -22.31 -2.74
N GLU A 278 0.50 -22.23 -2.28
CA GLU A 278 -0.66 -22.40 -3.17
C GLU A 278 -1.13 -21.07 -3.79
N PRO A 279 -1.44 -21.05 -5.10
CA PRO A 279 -2.13 -19.94 -5.75
C PRO A 279 -3.52 -19.67 -5.16
N ASN A 280 -3.85 -18.40 -4.95
CA ASN A 280 -5.14 -17.97 -4.43
C ASN A 280 -5.79 -16.89 -5.32
N ALA A 281 -6.92 -16.34 -4.88
CA ALA A 281 -7.69 -15.37 -5.67
C ALA A 281 -6.90 -14.10 -6.06
N TYR A 282 -5.90 -13.70 -5.26
CA TYR A 282 -5.00 -12.60 -5.64
C TYR A 282 -4.02 -13.02 -6.74
N THR A 283 -3.50 -14.24 -6.69
CA THR A 283 -2.58 -14.80 -7.70
C THR A 283 -3.22 -14.75 -9.08
N TYR A 284 -4.39 -15.36 -9.23
CA TYR A 284 -5.14 -15.36 -10.48
C TYR A 284 -5.57 -13.95 -10.89
N GLY A 285 -6.12 -13.17 -9.96
CA GLY A 285 -6.56 -11.79 -10.25
C GLY A 285 -5.44 -10.88 -10.76
N TYR A 286 -4.20 -11.06 -10.29
CA TYR A 286 -3.04 -10.31 -10.79
C TYR A 286 -2.59 -10.79 -12.17
N LEU A 287 -2.58 -12.11 -12.41
CA LEU A 287 -2.21 -12.70 -13.70
C LEU A 287 -3.22 -12.34 -14.79
N THR A 288 -4.52 -12.62 -14.58
CA THR A 288 -5.62 -12.28 -15.50
C THR A 288 -5.56 -10.80 -15.88
N LYS A 289 -5.47 -9.91 -14.89
CA LYS A 289 -5.41 -8.47 -15.11
C LYS A 289 -4.18 -8.05 -15.91
N GLY A 290 -2.98 -8.47 -15.49
CA GLY A 290 -1.74 -8.10 -16.17
C GLY A 290 -1.67 -8.62 -17.61
N LEU A 291 -2.19 -9.83 -17.87
CA LEU A 291 -2.25 -10.42 -19.20
C LEU A 291 -3.22 -9.67 -20.11
N CYS A 292 -4.41 -9.32 -19.62
CA CYS A 292 -5.36 -8.50 -20.37
C CYS A 292 -4.83 -7.09 -20.65
N GLU A 293 -4.22 -6.42 -19.65
CA GLU A 293 -3.57 -5.10 -19.82
C GLU A 293 -2.38 -5.15 -20.79
N LYS A 294 -1.64 -6.27 -20.86
CA LYS A 294 -0.60 -6.51 -21.87
C LYS A 294 -1.17 -6.79 -23.27
N GLY A 295 -2.41 -7.26 -23.36
CA GLY A 295 -3.07 -7.70 -24.58
C GLY A 295 -3.01 -9.21 -24.88
N ARG A 296 -2.50 -10.03 -23.95
CA ARG A 296 -2.54 -11.51 -24.05
C ARG A 296 -3.87 -12.05 -23.51
N ILE A 297 -4.97 -11.59 -24.10
CA ILE A 297 -6.33 -11.82 -23.59
C ILE A 297 -6.63 -13.30 -23.40
N GLU A 298 -6.28 -14.16 -24.37
CA GLU A 298 -6.58 -15.60 -24.28
C GLU A 298 -5.96 -16.27 -23.05
N GLN A 299 -4.71 -15.89 -22.70
CA GLN A 299 -4.07 -16.39 -21.49
C GLN A 299 -4.73 -15.80 -20.23
N GLY A 300 -5.10 -14.51 -20.24
CA GLY A 300 -5.82 -13.89 -19.13
C GLY A 300 -7.18 -14.53 -18.87
N LEU A 301 -7.91 -14.86 -19.94
CA LEU A 301 -9.16 -15.60 -19.90
C LEU A 301 -8.96 -17.03 -19.41
N GLY A 302 -7.88 -17.71 -19.83
CA GLY A 302 -7.49 -19.02 -19.30
C GLY A 302 -7.30 -19.01 -17.78
N PHE A 303 -6.53 -18.04 -17.26
CA PHE A 303 -6.37 -17.87 -15.81
C PHE A 303 -7.68 -17.51 -15.09
N TYR A 304 -8.58 -16.76 -15.73
CA TYR A 304 -9.93 -16.50 -15.19
C TYR A 304 -10.77 -17.79 -15.14
N LYS A 305 -10.78 -18.59 -16.22
CA LYS A 305 -11.52 -19.87 -16.26
C LYS A 305 -10.98 -20.86 -15.22
N GLU A 306 -9.65 -20.94 -15.04
CA GLU A 306 -9.02 -21.73 -13.95
C GLU A 306 -9.41 -21.19 -12.56
N MET A 307 -9.44 -19.87 -12.38
CA MET A 307 -9.85 -19.25 -11.12
C MET A 307 -11.30 -19.59 -10.76
N ARG A 308 -12.24 -19.51 -11.72
CA ARG A 308 -13.65 -19.85 -11.51
C ARG A 308 -13.84 -21.36 -11.28
N SER A 309 -13.10 -22.23 -11.98
CA SER A 309 -13.19 -23.68 -11.76
C SER A 309 -12.73 -24.12 -10.37
N LYS A 310 -11.86 -23.34 -9.71
CA LYS A 310 -11.46 -23.51 -8.31
C LYS A 310 -12.39 -22.82 -7.30
N GLY A 311 -13.57 -22.38 -7.74
CA GLY A 311 -14.58 -21.71 -6.89
C GLY A 311 -14.19 -20.30 -6.41
N MET A 312 -13.11 -19.71 -6.95
CA MET A 312 -12.65 -18.40 -6.52
C MET A 312 -13.39 -17.28 -7.26
N VAL A 313 -13.64 -16.16 -6.57
CA VAL A 313 -14.33 -14.97 -7.13
C VAL A 313 -13.31 -13.89 -7.50
N PRO A 314 -13.19 -13.50 -8.79
CA PRO A 314 -12.34 -12.39 -9.20
C PRO A 314 -12.71 -11.07 -8.52
N SER A 315 -11.70 -10.23 -8.23
CA SER A 315 -11.98 -8.86 -7.79
C SER A 315 -12.70 -8.07 -8.88
N GLY A 316 -13.56 -7.10 -8.52
CA GLY A 316 -14.23 -6.23 -9.51
C GLY A 316 -13.27 -5.59 -10.51
N SER A 317 -12.08 -5.16 -10.08
CA SER A 317 -11.05 -4.59 -10.96
C SER A 317 -10.38 -5.58 -11.93
N CYS A 318 -10.60 -6.88 -11.73
CA CYS A 318 -10.19 -7.96 -12.63
C CYS A 318 -11.30 -8.24 -13.65
N TYR A 319 -12.55 -8.35 -13.19
CA TYR A 319 -13.72 -8.45 -14.07
C TYR A 319 -13.77 -7.30 -15.07
N MET A 320 -13.76 -6.05 -14.61
CA MET A 320 -13.84 -4.85 -15.46
C MET A 320 -12.77 -4.85 -16.56
N VAL A 321 -11.52 -5.19 -16.22
CA VAL A 321 -10.40 -5.26 -17.18
C VAL A 321 -10.60 -6.40 -18.18
N LEU A 322 -11.05 -7.58 -17.76
CA LEU A 322 -11.31 -8.71 -18.66
C LEU A 322 -12.47 -8.41 -19.63
N ILE A 323 -13.60 -7.90 -19.12
CA ILE A 323 -14.78 -7.51 -19.90
C ILE A 323 -14.40 -6.47 -20.96
N CYS A 324 -13.72 -5.39 -20.55
CA CYS A 324 -13.29 -4.34 -21.49
C CYS A 324 -12.32 -4.88 -22.55
N SER A 325 -11.40 -5.77 -22.15
CA SER A 325 -10.41 -6.33 -23.07
C SER A 325 -11.05 -7.27 -24.10
N LEU A 326 -11.97 -8.14 -23.68
CA LEU A 326 -12.75 -9.01 -24.57
C LEU A 326 -13.59 -8.19 -25.55
N ALA A 327 -14.30 -7.16 -25.07
CA ALA A 327 -15.11 -6.29 -25.91
C ALA A 327 -14.27 -5.54 -26.97
N MET A 328 -13.13 -4.96 -26.57
CA MET A 328 -12.23 -4.26 -27.50
C MET A 328 -11.58 -5.16 -28.56
N GLU A 329 -11.56 -6.48 -28.35
CA GLU A 329 -11.15 -7.47 -29.36
C GLU A 329 -12.34 -8.26 -29.93
N ARG A 330 -13.54 -7.65 -29.93
CA ARG A 330 -14.77 -8.16 -30.59
C ARG A 330 -15.26 -9.52 -30.10
N ARG A 331 -14.81 -9.94 -28.92
CA ARG A 331 -15.25 -11.16 -28.23
C ARG A 331 -16.44 -10.84 -27.32
N LEU A 332 -17.47 -10.22 -27.90
CA LEU A 332 -18.55 -9.59 -27.15
C LEU A 332 -19.40 -10.58 -26.37
N ASN A 333 -19.65 -11.78 -26.90
CA ASN A 333 -20.40 -12.82 -26.21
C ASN A 333 -19.69 -13.23 -24.90
N GLU A 334 -18.37 -13.46 -24.94
CA GLU A 334 -17.57 -13.76 -23.75
C GLU A 334 -17.49 -12.55 -22.80
N ALA A 335 -17.46 -11.31 -23.31
CA ALA A 335 -17.53 -10.11 -22.48
C ALA A 335 -18.86 -10.00 -21.71
N VAL A 336 -19.98 -10.36 -22.36
CA VAL A 336 -21.32 -10.40 -21.75
C VAL A 336 -21.43 -11.52 -20.72
N GLU A 337 -20.96 -12.73 -21.03
CA GLU A 337 -20.90 -13.85 -20.06
C GLU A 337 -20.13 -13.47 -18.79
N VAL A 338 -18.94 -12.87 -18.94
CA VAL A 338 -18.13 -12.41 -17.80
C VAL A 338 -18.81 -11.26 -17.05
N SER A 339 -19.61 -10.42 -17.71
CA SER A 339 -20.43 -9.39 -17.04
C SER A 339 -21.56 -9.98 -16.20
N TYR A 340 -22.21 -11.06 -16.68
CA TYR A 340 -23.24 -11.76 -15.93
C TYR A 340 -22.65 -12.55 -14.75
N ASP A 341 -21.47 -13.14 -14.90
CA ASP A 341 -20.73 -13.72 -13.78
C ASP A 341 -20.39 -12.65 -12.73
N MET A 342 -19.92 -11.47 -13.15
CA MET A 342 -19.67 -10.35 -12.23
C MET A 342 -20.92 -9.96 -11.41
N LEU A 343 -22.06 -9.79 -12.08
CA LEU A 343 -23.35 -9.45 -11.45
C LEU A 343 -23.86 -10.58 -10.53
N ALA A 344 -23.71 -11.85 -10.92
CA ALA A 344 -24.10 -12.99 -10.11
C ALA A 344 -23.29 -13.08 -8.80
N ASN A 345 -22.06 -12.56 -8.76
CA ASN A 345 -21.24 -12.43 -7.55
C ASN A 345 -21.50 -11.11 -6.79
N SER A 346 -22.64 -10.43 -7.03
CA SER A 346 -23.02 -9.15 -6.42
C SER A 346 -22.02 -8.01 -6.64
N LEU A 347 -21.31 -8.02 -7.78
CA LEU A 347 -20.43 -6.94 -8.20
C LEU A 347 -21.03 -6.22 -9.43
N SER A 348 -21.10 -4.89 -9.39
CA SER A 348 -21.58 -4.07 -10.51
C SER A 348 -20.40 -3.59 -11.38
N PRO A 349 -20.44 -3.80 -12.72
CA PRO A 349 -19.56 -3.11 -13.67
C PRO A 349 -19.61 -1.59 -13.51
N ASP A 350 -18.49 -0.91 -13.74
CA ASP A 350 -18.49 0.56 -13.72
C ASP A 350 -19.06 1.14 -15.04
N MET A 351 -19.41 2.42 -15.03
CA MET A 351 -19.93 3.12 -16.21
C MET A 351 -19.02 3.00 -17.43
N LEU A 352 -17.70 2.92 -17.24
CA LEU A 352 -16.75 2.74 -18.33
C LEU A 352 -16.86 1.33 -18.94
N THR A 353 -16.98 0.31 -18.10
CA THR A 353 -17.14 -1.08 -18.53
C THR A 353 -18.43 -1.27 -19.31
N TYR A 354 -19.55 -0.76 -18.80
CA TYR A 354 -20.83 -0.75 -19.50
C TYR A 354 -20.75 0.00 -20.84
N ASN A 355 -20.27 1.25 -20.83
CA ASN A 355 -20.09 2.05 -22.05
C ASN A 355 -19.22 1.35 -23.10
N THR A 356 -18.18 0.63 -22.67
CA THR A 356 -17.24 -0.05 -23.58
C THR A 356 -17.96 -1.14 -24.36
N VAL A 357 -18.62 -2.09 -23.68
CA VAL A 357 -19.29 -3.22 -24.34
C VAL A 357 -20.39 -2.73 -25.28
N LEU A 358 -21.23 -1.78 -24.85
CA LEU A 358 -22.30 -1.22 -25.69
C LEU A 358 -21.75 -0.49 -26.92
N ALA A 359 -20.70 0.32 -26.76
CA ALA A 359 -20.10 1.05 -27.87
C ALA A 359 -19.34 0.16 -28.87
N GLU A 360 -18.90 -1.03 -28.46
CA GLU A 360 -18.35 -2.04 -29.36
C GLU A 360 -19.48 -2.79 -30.10
N LEU A 361 -20.58 -3.18 -29.42
CA LEU A 361 -21.79 -3.74 -30.06
C LEU A 361 -22.38 -2.82 -31.13
N CYS A 362 -22.59 -1.53 -30.82
CA CYS A 362 -23.08 -0.56 -31.81
C CYS A 362 -22.18 -0.49 -33.04
N ARG A 363 -20.84 -0.59 -32.87
CA ARG A 363 -19.89 -0.49 -33.98
C ARG A 363 -19.80 -1.75 -34.85
N GLU A 364 -20.31 -2.89 -34.36
CA GLU A 364 -20.57 -4.07 -35.18
C GLU A 364 -21.93 -4.00 -35.91
N GLY A 365 -22.67 -2.90 -35.78
CA GLY A 365 -24.04 -2.77 -36.30
C GLY A 365 -25.09 -3.46 -35.43
N ARG A 366 -24.71 -3.98 -34.26
CA ARG A 366 -25.55 -4.75 -33.33
C ARG A 366 -26.25 -3.84 -32.31
N GLY A 367 -26.76 -2.70 -32.79
CA GLY A 367 -27.36 -1.66 -31.95
C GLY A 367 -28.61 -2.12 -31.18
N SER A 368 -29.42 -3.00 -31.76
CA SER A 368 -30.59 -3.60 -31.09
C SER A 368 -30.17 -4.49 -29.91
N GLU A 369 -29.16 -5.35 -30.12
CA GLU A 369 -28.61 -6.20 -29.04
C GLU A 369 -28.00 -5.36 -27.91
N ALA A 370 -27.41 -4.19 -28.23
CA ALA A 370 -26.92 -3.26 -27.22
C ALA A 370 -28.04 -2.66 -26.35
N LEU A 371 -29.21 -2.36 -26.94
CA LEU A 371 -30.38 -1.90 -26.20
C LEU A 371 -30.95 -3.02 -25.31
N GLU A 372 -31.10 -4.23 -25.84
CA GLU A 372 -31.56 -5.41 -25.11
C GLU A 372 -30.64 -5.75 -23.92
N LEU A 373 -29.32 -5.72 -24.13
CA LEU A 373 -28.31 -5.94 -23.09
C LEU A 373 -28.36 -4.86 -22.00
N LEU A 374 -28.57 -3.59 -22.36
CA LEU A 374 -28.71 -2.51 -21.39
C LEU A 374 -29.96 -2.70 -20.50
N GLU A 375 -31.08 -3.14 -21.08
CA GLU A 375 -32.30 -3.51 -20.35
C GLU A 375 -32.08 -4.72 -19.43
N GLU A 376 -31.36 -5.74 -19.88
CA GLU A 376 -30.99 -6.89 -19.03
C GLU A 376 -30.09 -6.48 -17.87
N TRP A 377 -29.08 -5.65 -18.10
CA TRP A 377 -28.26 -5.13 -17.01
C TRP A 377 -29.04 -4.24 -16.05
N LYS A 378 -29.95 -3.40 -16.54
CA LYS A 378 -30.83 -2.59 -15.68
C LYS A 378 -31.73 -3.44 -14.76
N LYS A 379 -32.15 -4.62 -15.23
CA LYS A 379 -32.92 -5.59 -14.43
C LYS A 379 -32.07 -6.38 -13.44
N ARG A 380 -30.81 -6.71 -13.80
CA ARG A 380 -29.89 -7.54 -12.99
C ARG A 380 -29.01 -6.74 -12.02
N ASP A 381 -28.74 -5.47 -12.31
CA ASP A 381 -27.91 -4.59 -11.48
C ASP A 381 -28.74 -3.56 -10.70
N PRO A 382 -29.05 -3.79 -9.40
CA PRO A 382 -29.74 -2.80 -8.58
C PRO A 382 -28.89 -1.54 -8.30
N VAL A 383 -27.58 -1.58 -8.57
CA VAL A 383 -26.66 -0.43 -8.42
C VAL A 383 -26.72 0.49 -9.66
N MET A 384 -27.27 0.03 -10.80
CA MET A 384 -27.45 0.85 -12.01
C MET A 384 -28.57 1.89 -11.82
N GLY A 385 -28.23 3.01 -11.20
CA GLY A 385 -29.14 4.13 -10.99
C GLY A 385 -29.65 4.78 -12.29
N GLU A 386 -30.81 5.42 -12.21
CA GLU A 386 -31.53 6.01 -13.35
C GLU A 386 -30.70 6.96 -14.24
N ARG A 387 -29.78 7.70 -13.64
CA ARG A 387 -28.88 8.61 -14.37
C ARG A 387 -27.88 7.85 -15.24
N ASN A 388 -27.35 6.75 -14.73
CA ASN A 388 -26.37 5.91 -15.41
C ASN A 388 -27.03 5.22 -16.60
N TYR A 389 -28.18 4.58 -16.35
CA TYR A 389 -29.02 3.96 -17.37
C TYR A 389 -29.39 4.93 -18.50
N ARG A 390 -29.89 6.13 -18.18
CA ARG A 390 -30.19 7.16 -19.21
C ARG A 390 -28.96 7.56 -20.02
N THR A 391 -27.81 7.77 -19.37
CA THR A 391 -26.56 8.14 -20.06
C THR A 391 -26.10 7.03 -21.03
N LEU A 392 -26.22 5.77 -20.62
CA LEU A 392 -25.94 4.59 -21.46
C LEU A 392 -26.90 4.51 -22.66
N MET A 393 -28.20 4.73 -22.41
CA MET A 393 -29.27 4.68 -23.40
C MET A 393 -29.08 5.77 -24.48
N ASP A 394 -28.84 7.01 -24.08
CA ASP A 394 -28.55 8.13 -24.99
C ASP A 394 -27.30 7.85 -25.85
N GLN A 395 -26.26 7.25 -25.26
CA GLN A 395 -25.04 6.87 -25.98
C GLN A 395 -25.29 5.78 -27.04
N VAL A 396 -26.10 4.75 -26.72
CA VAL A 396 -26.46 3.70 -27.69
C VAL A 396 -27.27 4.28 -28.84
N TYR A 397 -28.27 5.13 -28.56
CA TYR A 397 -29.05 5.80 -29.61
C TYR A 397 -28.20 6.73 -30.50
N PHE A 398 -27.21 7.42 -29.93
CA PHE A 398 -26.29 8.25 -30.71
C PHE A 398 -25.40 7.41 -31.63
N LEU A 399 -24.80 6.33 -31.11
CA LEU A 399 -23.91 5.45 -31.86
C LEU A 399 -24.61 4.57 -32.90
N ASN A 400 -25.94 4.43 -32.84
CA ASN A 400 -26.74 3.67 -33.81
C ASN A 400 -27.37 4.58 -34.91
N LYS A 401 -27.10 5.89 -34.88
CA LYS A 401 -27.64 6.89 -35.83
C LYS A 401 -26.60 7.50 -36.79
N GLY A 402 -25.31 7.24 -36.57
CA GLY A 402 -24.20 7.71 -37.40
C GLY A 402 -23.40 6.56 -37.98
#